data_AF-A0A9X9T7T1-F1
#
_entry.id   AF-A0A9X9T7T1-F1
#
_cell.length_a   1.000
_cell.length_b   1.000
_cell.length_c   1.000
_cell.angle_alpha   90.00
_cell.angle_beta   90.00
_cell.angle_gamma   90.00
#
_symmetry.space_group_name_H-M   'P 1'
#
loop_
_entity.id
_entity.type
_entity.pdbx_description
1 polymer ?
#
loop_
_entity_poly.entity_id
_entity_poly.type
_entity_poly.pdbx_seq_one_letter_code
_entity_poly.pdbx_strand_id
1 'polypeptide(L)'
;MEITYQVIALAVLFSGIASGFITFRMLGMKLAPHFGALILALLVTFGAILTGNILVAYTAALLQIVATVTAYTQMWATLKYSFQTSPGYGPHLALVTLLPVLAVAGILL
;
A
#
# COMPACT_ATOMS: atom_id res chain seq x y z
N MET A 1 -1.73 -2.69 -19.74
CA MET A 1 -2.39 -2.05 -18.59
C MET A 1 -3.83 -2.47 -18.55
N GLU A 2 -4.05 -3.61 -17.93
CA GLU A 2 -5.39 -4.05 -17.62
C GLU A 2 -5.96 -3.27 -16.44
N ILE A 3 -7.13 -2.69 -16.66
CA ILE A 3 -7.89 -1.96 -15.63
C ILE A 3 -8.19 -2.83 -14.40
N THR A 4 -8.30 -4.14 -14.60
CA THR A 4 -8.54 -5.14 -13.55
C THR A 4 -7.50 -5.04 -12.43
N TYR A 5 -6.20 -4.99 -12.75
CA TYR A 5 -5.15 -4.91 -11.74
C TYR A 5 -5.15 -3.58 -11.02
N GLN A 6 -5.51 -2.49 -11.69
CA GLN A 6 -5.64 -1.18 -11.04
C GLN A 6 -6.82 -1.16 -10.05
N VAL A 7 -7.94 -1.79 -10.39
CA VAL A 7 -9.10 -1.90 -9.50
C VAL A 7 -8.76 -2.78 -8.29
N ILE A 8 -8.06 -3.89 -8.49
CA ILE A 8 -7.56 -4.73 -7.39
C ILE A 8 -6.60 -3.93 -6.51
N ALA A 9 -5.63 -3.21 -7.10
CA ALA A 9 -4.71 -2.36 -6.38
C ALA A 9 -5.44 -1.28 -5.56
N LEU A 10 -6.49 -0.66 -6.10
CA LEU A 10 -7.32 0.30 -5.39
C LEU A 10 -7.98 -0.31 -4.15
N ALA A 11 -8.54 -1.52 -4.28
CA ALA A 11 -9.14 -2.25 -3.16
C ALA A 11 -8.09 -2.62 -2.09
N VAL A 12 -6.90 -3.06 -2.51
CA VAL A 12 -5.79 -3.37 -1.59
C VAL A 12 -5.28 -2.12 -0.88
N LEU A 13 -5.13 -0.99 -1.58
CA LEU A 13 -4.72 0.29 -0.99
C LEU A 13 -5.71 0.76 0.07
N PHE A 14 -7.01 0.72 -0.24
CA PHE A 14 -8.05 1.10 0.70
C PHE A 14 -8.06 0.19 1.93
N SER A 15 -7.98 -1.13 1.71
CA SER A 15 -7.89 -2.12 2.80
C SER A 15 -6.63 -1.93 3.64
N GLY A 16 -5.50 -1.63 3.01
CA GLY A 16 -4.22 -1.39 3.67
C GLY A 16 -4.23 -0.13 4.56
N ILE A 17 -4.91 0.93 4.12
CA ILE A 17 -5.13 2.13 4.94
C ILE A 17 -5.97 1.79 6.17
N ALA A 18 -7.10 1.10 5.98
CA ALA A 18 -8.00 0.73 7.08
C ALA A 18 -7.30 -0.21 8.09
N SER A 19 -6.67 -1.28 7.60
CA SER A 19 -5.97 -2.25 8.45
C SER A 19 -4.79 -1.61 9.17
N GLY A 20 -4.00 -0.79 8.48
CA GLY A 20 -2.89 -0.07 9.07
C GLY A 20 -3.37 0.85 10.19
N PHE A 21 -4.43 1.62 9.95
CA PHE A 21 -4.96 2.54 10.95
C PHE A 21 -5.40 1.78 12.21
N ILE A 22 -6.13 0.68 12.06
CA ILE A 22 -6.56 -0.18 13.17
C ILE A 22 -5.34 -0.70 13.94
N THR A 23 -4.37 -1.34 13.26
CA THR A 23 -3.18 -1.90 13.89
C THR A 23 -2.38 -0.85 14.65
N PHE A 24 -2.16 0.32 14.05
CA PHE A 24 -1.34 1.38 14.64
C PHE A 24 -2.04 1.97 15.87
N ARG A 25 -3.38 2.07 15.86
CA ARG A 25 -4.16 2.50 17.02
C ARG A 25 -4.17 1.49 18.15
N MET A 26 -4.33 0.20 17.83
CA MET A 26 -4.26 -0.88 18.83
C MET A 26 -2.90 -0.90 19.56
N LEU A 27 -1.83 -0.47 18.88
CA LEU A 27 -0.47 -0.46 19.41
C LEU A 27 -0.02 0.90 19.95
N GLY A 28 -0.92 1.88 20.03
CA GLY A 28 -0.63 3.21 20.57
C GLY A 28 0.35 4.03 19.72
N MET A 29 0.54 3.70 18.44
CA MET A 29 1.42 4.42 17.53
C MET A 29 0.79 5.73 17.04
N LYS A 30 1.64 6.73 16.80
CA LYS A 30 1.25 7.97 16.13
C LYS A 30 1.03 7.74 14.63
N LEU A 31 0.38 8.71 13.97
CA LEU A 31 0.18 8.67 12.53
C LEU A 31 1.53 8.57 11.79
N ALA A 32 1.61 7.56 10.95
CA ALA A 32 2.77 7.15 10.19
C ALA A 32 2.96 7.97 8.91
N PRO A 33 4.18 8.42 8.58
CA PRO A 33 4.48 8.98 7.25
C PRO A 33 4.06 8.05 6.10
N HIS A 34 4.13 6.74 6.31
CA HIS A 34 3.68 5.74 5.33
C HIS A 34 2.19 5.88 4.94
N PHE A 35 1.29 6.35 5.83
CA PHE A 35 -0.10 6.59 5.45
C PHE A 35 -0.22 7.68 4.38
N GLY A 36 0.66 8.68 4.40
CA GLY A 36 0.71 9.68 3.34
C GLY A 36 1.01 9.04 1.99
N ALA A 37 1.97 8.12 1.94
CA ALA A 37 2.31 7.39 0.72
C ALA A 37 1.14 6.49 0.24
N LEU A 38 0.46 5.79 1.16
CA LEU A 38 -0.72 4.98 0.81
C LEU A 38 -1.87 5.83 0.27
N ILE A 39 -2.17 6.98 0.90
CA ILE A 39 -3.25 7.88 0.47
C ILE A 39 -2.92 8.46 -0.91
N LEU A 40 -1.68 8.91 -1.13
CA LEU A 40 -1.26 9.39 -2.45
C LEU A 40 -1.35 8.29 -3.51
N ALA A 41 -0.89 7.07 -3.20
CA ALA A 41 -1.01 5.93 -4.11
C ALA A 41 -2.48 5.62 -4.42
N LEU A 42 -3.39 5.69 -3.42
CA LEU A 42 -4.82 5.50 -3.60
C LEU A 42 -5.42 6.53 -4.56
N LEU A 43 -5.18 7.82 -4.30
CA LEU A 43 -5.73 8.92 -5.10
C LEU A 43 -5.24 8.88 -6.54
N VAL A 44 -3.95 8.60 -6.75
CA VAL A 44 -3.37 8.53 -8.10
C VAL A 44 -3.82 7.26 -8.83
N THR A 45 -3.98 6.12 -8.13
CA THR A 45 -4.56 4.90 -8.72
C THR A 45 -6.02 5.14 -9.14
N PHE A 46 -6.80 5.82 -8.31
CA PHE A 46 -8.17 6.20 -8.67
C PHE A 46 -8.21 7.14 -9.89
N GLY A 47 -7.34 8.15 -9.92
CA GLY A 47 -7.19 9.05 -11.06
C GLY A 47 -6.76 8.33 -12.35
N ALA A 48 -5.88 7.33 -12.25
CA ALA A 48 -5.47 6.51 -13.38
C ALA A 48 -6.67 5.74 -13.97
N ILE A 49 -7.50 5.14 -13.12
CA ILE A 49 -8.71 4.42 -13.54
C ILE A 49 -9.71 5.35 -14.22
N LEU A 50 -9.97 6.53 -13.65
CA LEU A 50 -10.94 7.48 -14.21
C LEU A 50 -10.51 8.09 -15.54
N THR A 51 -9.21 8.37 -15.69
CA THR A 51 -8.70 9.08 -16.88
C THR A 51 -8.22 8.14 -17.98
N GLY A 52 -7.91 6.88 -17.66
CA GLY A 52 -7.24 5.96 -18.58
C GLY A 52 -5.85 6.42 -19.00
N ASN A 53 -5.28 7.42 -18.34
CA ASN A 53 -4.01 8.02 -18.75
C ASN A 53 -2.82 7.16 -18.29
N ILE A 54 -2.05 6.67 -19.26
CA ILE A 54 -0.92 5.77 -19.03
C ILE A 54 0.18 6.40 -18.15
N LEU A 55 0.43 7.71 -18.27
CA LEU A 55 1.41 8.41 -17.44
C LEU A 55 0.97 8.47 -15.97
N VAL A 56 -0.33 8.67 -15.74
CA VAL A 56 -0.90 8.70 -14.38
C VAL A 56 -0.81 7.32 -13.75
N ALA A 57 -0.99 6.26 -14.53
CA ALA A 57 -0.88 4.90 -14.03
C ALA A 57 0.56 4.46 -13.73
N TYR A 58 1.56 4.87 -14.53
CA TYR A 58 2.96 4.68 -14.16
C TYR A 58 3.30 5.40 -12.86
N THR A 59 2.77 6.61 -12.68
CA THR A 59 2.90 7.35 -11.43
C THR A 59 2.25 6.62 -10.27
N ALA A 60 1.05 6.03 -10.47
CA ALA A 60 0.36 5.23 -9.48
C ALA A 60 1.19 4.00 -9.05
N ALA A 61 1.72 3.26 -10.02
CA ALA A 61 2.56 2.08 -9.78
C ALA A 61 3.84 2.45 -9.00
N LEU A 62 4.49 3.56 -9.34
CA LEU A 62 5.66 4.05 -8.60
C LEU A 62 5.28 4.39 -7.15
N LEU A 63 4.15 5.07 -6.93
CA LEU A 63 3.67 5.39 -5.58
C LEU A 63 3.29 4.15 -4.77
N GLN A 64 2.77 3.10 -5.40
CA GLN A 64 2.51 1.80 -4.74
C GLN A 64 3.80 1.15 -4.22
N ILE A 65 4.89 1.22 -5.01
CA ILE A 65 6.21 0.75 -4.58
C ILE A 65 6.73 1.62 -3.42
N VAL A 66 6.63 2.95 -3.53
CA VAL A 66 7.05 3.87 -2.46
C VAL A 66 6.26 3.63 -1.17
N ALA A 67 4.95 3.41 -1.26
CA ALA A 67 4.10 3.08 -0.12
C ALA A 67 4.55 1.77 0.57
N THR A 68 5.02 0.81 -0.22
CA THR A 68 5.59 -0.44 0.29
C THR A 68 6.89 -0.19 1.04
N VAL A 69 7.86 0.47 0.40
CA VAL A 69 9.17 0.75 1.01
C VAL A 69 9.00 1.54 2.31
N THR A 70 8.15 2.57 2.32
CA THR A 70 7.89 3.38 3.51
C THR A 70 7.21 2.61 4.64
N ALA A 71 6.35 1.62 4.34
CA ALA A 71 5.78 0.75 5.37
C ALA A 71 6.87 -0.10 6.03
N TYR A 72 7.74 -0.74 5.23
CA TYR A 72 8.81 -1.59 5.74
C TYR A 72 9.86 -0.82 6.54
N THR A 73 10.25 0.38 6.10
CA THR A 73 11.20 1.21 6.86
C THR A 73 10.62 1.62 8.20
N GLN A 74 9.34 1.99 8.24
CA GLN A 74 8.69 2.39 9.47
C GLN A 74 8.45 1.21 10.43
N MET A 75 8.16 0.04 9.90
CA MET A 75 7.90 -1.15 10.70
C MET A 75 9.16 -1.97 11.00
N TRP A 76 10.34 -1.51 10.59
CA TRP A 76 11.58 -2.28 10.68
C TRP A 76 11.86 -2.81 12.08
N ALA A 77 11.69 -1.97 13.11
CA ALA A 77 11.89 -2.38 14.49
C ALA A 77 10.92 -3.51 14.90
N THR A 78 9.64 -3.37 14.56
CA THR A 78 8.62 -4.40 14.81
C THR A 78 8.95 -5.70 14.08
N LEU A 79 9.31 -5.63 12.79
CA LEU A 79 9.68 -6.78 11.98
C LEU A 79 10.91 -7.50 12.53
N LYS A 80 11.90 -6.76 13.03
CA LYS A 80 13.16 -7.32 13.52
C LYS A 80 13.04 -7.92 14.92
N TYR A 81 12.25 -7.30 15.80
CA TYR A 81 12.27 -7.61 17.23
C TYR A 81 10.96 -8.19 17.77
N SER A 82 9.85 -8.12 17.03
CA SER A 82 8.52 -8.46 17.55
C SER A 82 7.59 -9.11 16.51
N PHE A 83 8.13 -9.62 15.40
CA PHE A 83 7.30 -10.19 14.33
C PHE A 83 6.42 -11.35 14.80
N GLN A 84 6.96 -12.25 15.62
CA GLN A 84 6.23 -13.40 16.15
C GLN A 84 5.26 -13.04 17.28
N THR A 85 5.47 -11.89 17.95
CA THR A 85 4.69 -11.48 19.13
C THR A 85 3.70 -10.35 18.84
N SER A 86 3.68 -9.81 17.62
CA SER A 86 2.74 -8.78 17.18
C SER A 86 1.92 -9.23 15.96
N PRO A 87 1.04 -10.25 16.12
CA PRO A 87 0.24 -10.79 15.01
C PRO A 87 -0.68 -9.74 14.37
N GLY A 88 -1.01 -8.67 15.09
CA GLY A 88 -1.84 -7.56 14.59
C GLY A 88 -1.26 -6.83 13.36
N TYR A 89 0.04 -6.97 13.06
CA TYR A 89 0.64 -6.40 11.85
C TYR A 89 0.54 -7.27 10.61
N GLY A 90 0.31 -8.58 10.76
CA GLY A 90 0.29 -9.53 9.66
C GLY A 90 -0.66 -9.12 8.52
N PRO A 91 -1.92 -8.78 8.80
CA PRO A 91 -2.87 -8.38 7.76
C PRO A 91 -2.44 -7.12 6.99
N HIS A 92 -1.96 -6.10 7.69
CA HIS A 92 -1.51 -4.87 7.05
C HIS A 92 -0.25 -5.09 6.20
N LEU A 93 0.73 -5.82 6.72
CA LEU A 93 1.93 -6.16 5.97
C LEU A 93 1.61 -6.96 4.72
N ALA A 94 0.77 -7.99 4.82
CA ALA A 94 0.38 -8.79 3.66
C ALA A 94 -0.25 -7.93 2.54
N LEU A 95 -1.13 -6.98 2.90
CA LEU A 95 -1.73 -6.05 1.94
C LEU A 95 -0.68 -5.14 1.30
N VAL A 96 0.24 -4.58 2.10
CA VAL A 96 1.29 -3.70 1.58
C VAL A 96 2.29 -4.48 0.71
N THR A 97 2.61 -5.73 1.05
CA THR A 97 3.48 -6.60 0.24
C THR A 97 2.85 -6.99 -1.10
N LEU A 98 1.53 -6.98 -1.24
CA LEU A 98 0.85 -7.23 -2.51
C LEU A 98 1.00 -6.05 -3.50
N LEU A 99 1.21 -4.82 -3.02
CA LEU A 99 1.22 -3.62 -3.85
C LEU A 99 2.29 -3.64 -4.96
N PRO A 100 3.56 -4.04 -4.72
CA PRO A 100 4.55 -4.09 -5.79
C PRO A 100 4.19 -5.12 -6.87
N VAL A 101 3.61 -6.25 -6.48
CA VAL A 101 3.18 -7.29 -7.43
C VAL A 101 2.06 -6.76 -8.31
N LEU A 102 1.07 -6.08 -7.71
CA LEU A 102 -0.03 -5.45 -8.44
C LEU A 102 0.43 -4.29 -9.32
N ALA A 103 1.42 -3.51 -8.87
CA ALA A 103 2.04 -2.44 -9.65
C ALA A 103 2.72 -2.99 -10.91
N VAL A 104 3.47 -4.08 -10.78
CA VAL A 104 4.13 -4.75 -11.90
C VAL A 104 3.10 -5.38 -12.83
N ALA A 105 2.12 -6.10 -12.29
CA ALA A 105 1.05 -6.73 -13.07
C ALA A 105 0.25 -5.69 -13.85
N GLY A 106 -0.14 -4.58 -13.21
CA GLY A 106 -0.91 -3.52 -13.86
C GLY A 106 -0.14 -2.76 -14.95
N ILE A 107 1.19 -2.81 -14.97
CA ILE A 107 2.02 -2.25 -16.04
C ILE A 107 2.23 -3.26 -17.18
N LEU A 108 2.64 -4.49 -16.85
CA LEU A 108 3.12 -5.48 -17.82
C LEU A 108 1.99 -6.24 -18.52
N LEU A 109 0.82 -6.34 -17.88
CA LEU A 109 -0.40 -6.97 -18.40
C LEU A 109 -1.39 -5.83 -18.72
#